data_AF-A0A318JVD7-F1
#
_entry.id   AF-A0A318JVD7-F1
#
_cell.length_a   1.000
_cell.length_b   1.000
_cell.length_c   1.000
_cell.angle_alpha   90.00
_cell.angle_beta   90.00
_cell.angle_gamma   90.00
#
_symmetry.space_group_name_H-M   'P 1'
#
loop_
_entity.id
_entity.type
_entity.pdbx_description
1 polymer ?
#
loop_
_entity_poly.entity_id
_entity_poly.type
_entity_poly.pdbx_seq_one_letter_code
_entity_poly.pdbx_strand_id
1 'polypeptide(L)'
;MSNLYAIRRDFMQQFDLPAPATPGLYRDTLPMWETMLQEEMAEFLHALQEFKQSASCDPQEQVRRMAELTAEGVDVLNVLTGLLLSQGMPLEAMTEAIHQANLRKQIDGKVVRRADGKVLKPAGWQPADKCGVIRAALQHDKSTAQD
;
A
#
# COMPACT_ATOMS: atom_id res chain seq x y z
N MET A 1 18.64 -3.79 -0.06
CA MET A 1 17.43 -4.38 0.55
C MET A 1 16.27 -4.13 -0.40
N SER A 2 15.54 -5.17 -0.81
CA SER A 2 14.37 -5.01 -1.68
C SER A 2 13.21 -4.43 -0.87
N ASN A 3 12.52 -3.42 -1.42
CA ASN A 3 11.30 -2.90 -0.81
C ASN A 3 10.10 -3.82 -1.15
N LEU A 4 8.95 -3.60 -0.48
CA LEU A 4 7.72 -4.37 -0.70
C LEU A 4 7.33 -4.46 -2.19
N TYR A 5 7.43 -3.35 -2.92
CA TYR A 5 7.03 -3.27 -4.32
C TYR A 5 7.96 -4.09 -5.23
N ALA A 6 9.27 -4.08 -4.96
CA ALA A 6 10.25 -4.88 -5.69
C ALA A 6 10.04 -6.38 -5.43
N ILE A 7 9.83 -6.78 -4.18
CA ILE A 7 9.53 -8.18 -3.82
C ILE A 7 8.23 -8.63 -4.49
N ARG A 8 7.21 -7.76 -4.53
CA ARG A 8 5.94 -8.11 -5.17
C ARG A 8 6.05 -8.23 -6.69
N ARG A 9 6.83 -7.36 -7.36
CA ARG A 9 7.11 -7.50 -8.80
C ARG A 9 7.83 -8.81 -9.11
N ASP A 10 8.83 -9.18 -8.31
CA ASP A 10 9.56 -10.45 -8.45
C ASP A 10 8.61 -11.66 -8.33
N PHE A 11 7.75 -11.67 -7.30
CA PHE A 11 6.69 -12.68 -7.18
C PHE A 11 5.79 -12.72 -8.43
N MET A 12 5.27 -11.56 -8.87
CA MET A 12 4.37 -11.52 -10.02
C MET A 12 5.06 -12.05 -11.29
N GLN A 13 6.34 -11.76 -11.48
CA GLN A 13 7.13 -12.29 -12.58
C GLN A 13 7.30 -13.81 -12.49
N GLN A 14 7.62 -14.36 -11.31
CA GLN A 14 7.80 -15.81 -11.12
C GLN A 14 6.49 -16.61 -11.25
N PHE A 15 5.35 -15.96 -11.07
CA PHE A 15 4.01 -16.57 -11.13
C PHE A 15 3.24 -16.18 -12.40
N ASP A 16 3.91 -15.61 -13.41
CA ASP A 16 3.32 -15.18 -14.69
C ASP A 16 2.10 -14.24 -14.54
N LEU A 17 2.10 -13.41 -13.50
CA LEU A 17 1.06 -12.40 -13.25
C LEU A 17 1.42 -11.08 -13.97
N PRO A 18 0.48 -10.47 -14.73
CA PRO A 18 0.76 -9.21 -15.43
C PRO A 18 1.11 -8.06 -14.47
N ALA A 19 2.25 -7.42 -14.71
CA ALA A 19 2.69 -6.19 -14.04
C ALA A 19 3.16 -5.16 -15.08
N PRO A 20 2.23 -4.48 -15.78
CA PRO A 20 2.58 -3.53 -16.83
C PRO A 20 3.47 -2.39 -16.32
N ALA A 21 4.40 -1.91 -17.14
CA ALA A 21 5.27 -0.78 -16.76
C ALA A 21 4.53 0.58 -16.82
N THR A 22 3.43 0.64 -17.56
CA THR A 22 2.71 1.87 -17.86
C THR A 22 1.36 1.90 -17.14
N PRO A 23 1.00 3.02 -16.46
CA PRO A 23 -0.30 3.14 -15.84
C PRO A 23 -1.43 3.02 -16.87
N GLY A 24 -2.41 2.17 -16.61
CA GLY A 24 -3.50 1.93 -17.54
C GLY A 24 -4.66 1.17 -16.93
N LEU A 25 -5.70 0.93 -17.74
CA LEU A 25 -6.84 0.10 -17.36
C LEU A 25 -6.67 -1.30 -17.96
N TYR A 26 -6.29 -2.26 -17.11
CA TYR A 26 -6.05 -3.65 -17.48
C TYR A 26 -7.18 -4.52 -16.95
N ARG A 27 -8.33 -4.44 -17.63
CA ARG A 27 -9.63 -4.98 -17.17
C ARG A 27 -9.57 -6.45 -16.75
N ASP A 28 -8.85 -7.26 -17.50
CA ASP A 28 -8.84 -8.72 -17.32
C ASP A 28 -8.18 -9.15 -16.01
N THR A 29 -7.34 -8.30 -15.42
CA THR A 29 -6.67 -8.58 -14.14
C THR A 29 -7.53 -8.23 -12.93
N LEU A 30 -8.47 -7.29 -13.06
CA LEU A 30 -9.18 -6.69 -11.93
C LEU A 30 -10.04 -7.70 -11.13
N PRO A 31 -10.83 -8.60 -11.76
CA PRO A 31 -11.72 -9.48 -11.00
C PRO A 31 -10.97 -10.37 -10.00
N MET A 32 -9.83 -10.93 -10.42
CA MET A 32 -9.01 -11.77 -9.55
C MET A 32 -8.47 -10.97 -8.37
N TRP A 33 -7.86 -9.80 -8.62
CA TRP A 33 -7.30 -8.98 -7.55
C TRP A 33 -8.35 -8.39 -6.61
N GLU A 34 -9.55 -8.07 -7.13
CA GLU A 34 -10.68 -7.63 -6.31
C GLU A 34 -11.14 -8.72 -5.34
N THR A 35 -11.30 -9.96 -5.83
CA THR A 35 -11.64 -11.12 -4.99
C THR A 35 -10.57 -11.34 -3.92
N MET A 36 -9.29 -11.42 -4.31
CA MET A 36 -8.19 -11.61 -3.36
C MET A 36 -8.16 -10.50 -2.29
N LEU A 37 -8.32 -9.22 -2.69
CA LEU A 37 -8.33 -8.13 -1.72
C LEU A 37 -9.50 -8.22 -0.74
N GLN A 38 -10.67 -8.71 -1.18
CA GLN A 38 -11.82 -8.92 -0.29
C GLN A 38 -11.57 -10.06 0.70
N GLU A 39 -10.99 -11.17 0.24
CA GLU A 39 -10.64 -12.34 1.05
C GLU A 39 -9.62 -11.97 2.14
N GLU A 40 -8.45 -11.43 1.75
CA GLU A 40 -7.38 -11.07 2.70
C GLU A 40 -7.82 -9.98 3.69
N MET A 41 -8.67 -9.04 3.25
CA MET A 41 -9.22 -8.03 4.15
C MET A 41 -10.16 -8.65 5.19
N ALA A 42 -10.95 -9.66 4.81
CA ALA A 42 -11.83 -10.36 5.74
C ALA A 42 -11.01 -11.14 6.78
N GLU A 43 -9.94 -11.81 6.36
CA GLU A 43 -9.03 -12.57 7.23
C GLU A 43 -8.27 -11.63 8.19
N PHE A 44 -7.73 -10.53 7.69
CA PHE A 44 -7.10 -9.50 8.53
C PHE A 44 -8.07 -8.90 9.56
N LEU A 45 -9.31 -8.61 9.17
CA LEU A 45 -10.33 -8.10 10.09
C LEU A 45 -10.70 -9.14 11.16
N HIS A 46 -10.71 -10.42 10.82
CA HIS A 46 -10.90 -11.51 11.78
C HIS A 46 -9.73 -11.61 12.77
N ALA A 47 -8.48 -11.66 12.28
CA ALA A 47 -7.28 -11.66 13.11
C ALA A 47 -7.21 -10.43 14.04
N LEU A 48 -7.64 -9.25 13.56
CA LEU A 48 -7.74 -8.04 14.38
C LEU A 48 -8.78 -8.16 15.51
N GLN A 49 -9.90 -8.83 15.26
CA GLN A 49 -10.90 -9.09 16.30
C GLN A 49 -10.35 -10.05 17.36
N GLU A 50 -9.65 -11.11 16.93
CA GLU A 50 -8.97 -12.03 17.84
C GLU A 50 -7.92 -11.31 18.67
N PHE A 51 -7.07 -10.49 18.04
CA PHE A 51 -5.99 -9.78 18.72
C PHE A 51 -6.51 -8.80 19.80
N LYS A 52 -7.66 -8.14 19.58
CA LYS A 52 -8.27 -7.26 20.60
C LYS A 52 -8.65 -7.99 21.89
N GLN A 53 -8.80 -9.32 21.85
CA GLN A 53 -9.17 -10.16 22.99
C GLN A 53 -7.95 -10.79 23.67
N SER A 54 -6.72 -10.39 23.31
CA SER A 54 -5.48 -11.02 23.79
C SER A 54 -5.18 -10.80 25.27
N ALA A 55 -5.76 -9.78 25.91
CA ALA A 55 -5.43 -9.40 27.29
C ALA A 55 -5.74 -10.50 28.33
N SER A 56 -6.65 -11.43 28.02
CA SER A 56 -7.03 -12.55 28.87
C SER A 56 -6.39 -13.88 28.50
N CYS A 57 -5.57 -13.92 27.45
CA CYS A 57 -4.93 -15.14 26.96
C CYS A 57 -3.62 -15.44 27.70
N ASP A 58 -3.21 -16.71 27.72
CA ASP A 58 -1.86 -17.08 28.15
C ASP A 58 -0.77 -16.50 27.19
N PRO A 59 0.51 -16.44 27.61
CA PRO A 59 1.56 -15.85 26.79
C PRO A 59 1.76 -16.51 25.41
N GLN A 60 1.50 -17.81 25.28
CA GLN A 60 1.69 -18.52 24.01
C GLN A 60 0.60 -18.11 23.01
N GLU A 61 -0.64 -18.04 23.47
CA GLU A 61 -1.76 -17.60 22.65
C GLU A 61 -1.65 -16.11 22.27
N GLN A 62 -1.11 -15.27 23.16
CA GLN A 62 -0.79 -13.87 22.81
C GLN A 62 0.22 -13.79 21.66
N VAL A 63 1.28 -14.60 21.69
CA VAL A 63 2.27 -14.66 20.60
C VAL A 63 1.63 -15.16 19.31
N ARG A 64 0.79 -16.20 19.36
CA ARG A 64 0.06 -16.69 18.18
C ARG A 64 -0.79 -15.57 17.56
N ARG A 65 -1.59 -14.86 18.36
CA ARG A 65 -2.45 -13.75 17.85
C ARG A 65 -1.66 -12.60 17.25
N MET A 66 -0.48 -12.27 17.80
CA MET A 66 0.43 -11.30 17.19
C MET A 66 0.97 -11.77 15.84
N ALA A 67 1.31 -13.07 15.73
CA ALA A 67 1.77 -13.66 14.49
C ALA A 67 0.69 -13.62 13.41
N GLU A 68 -0.53 -14.08 13.72
CA GLU A 68 -1.67 -14.05 12.77
C GLU A 68 -1.97 -12.61 12.32
N LEU A 69 -2.12 -11.67 13.26
CA LEU A 69 -2.38 -10.26 12.89
C LEU A 69 -1.31 -9.69 11.94
N THR A 70 -0.06 -10.08 12.15
CA THR A 70 1.05 -9.63 11.32
C THR A 70 1.03 -10.30 9.95
N ALA A 71 0.80 -11.60 9.89
CA ALA A 71 0.74 -12.38 8.65
C ALA A 71 -0.38 -11.86 7.74
N GLU A 72 -1.62 -11.85 8.24
CA GLU A 72 -2.78 -11.37 7.49
C GLU A 72 -2.64 -9.91 7.06
N GLY A 73 -2.00 -9.08 7.90
CA GLY A 73 -1.69 -7.69 7.55
C GLY A 73 -0.69 -7.58 6.39
N VAL A 74 0.29 -8.47 6.34
CA VAL A 74 1.25 -8.56 5.22
C VAL A 74 0.57 -9.09 3.96
N ASP A 75 -0.37 -10.01 4.08
CA ASP A 75 -1.10 -10.54 2.93
C ASP A 75 -2.01 -9.48 2.29
N VAL A 76 -2.71 -8.67 3.11
CA VAL A 76 -3.39 -7.45 2.63
C VAL A 76 -2.44 -6.50 1.89
N LEU A 77 -1.23 -6.28 2.43
CA LEU A 77 -0.22 -5.43 1.76
C LEU A 77 0.21 -6.02 0.41
N ASN A 78 0.38 -7.35 0.34
CA ASN A 78 0.76 -8.05 -0.88
C ASN A 78 -0.30 -7.97 -1.96
N VAL A 79 -1.58 -8.23 -1.63
CA VAL A 79 -2.66 -8.21 -2.62
C VAL A 79 -3.02 -6.80 -3.06
N LEU A 80 -3.00 -5.81 -2.15
CA LEU A 80 -3.21 -4.41 -2.52
C LEU A 80 -2.08 -3.90 -3.42
N THR A 81 -0.83 -4.26 -3.10
CA THR A 81 0.33 -3.93 -3.95
C THR A 81 0.21 -4.60 -5.32
N GLY A 82 -0.14 -5.89 -5.36
CA GLY A 82 -0.32 -6.65 -6.60
C GLY A 82 -1.44 -6.08 -7.48
N LEU A 83 -2.57 -5.70 -6.88
CA LEU A 83 -3.66 -5.01 -7.56
C LEU A 83 -3.15 -3.75 -8.26
N LEU A 84 -2.43 -2.88 -7.54
CA LEU A 84 -1.95 -1.61 -8.10
C LEU A 84 -0.87 -1.82 -9.17
N LEU A 85 0.04 -2.78 -8.97
CA LEU A 85 1.06 -3.15 -9.95
C LEU A 85 0.46 -3.76 -11.22
N SER A 86 -0.62 -4.53 -11.11
CA SER A 86 -1.32 -5.08 -12.27
C SER A 86 -1.95 -4.01 -13.16
N GLN A 87 -2.14 -2.80 -12.62
CA GLN A 87 -2.58 -1.63 -13.38
C GLN A 87 -1.43 -0.71 -13.83
N GLY A 88 -0.19 -1.13 -13.61
CA GLY A 88 1.01 -0.34 -13.91
C GLY A 88 1.15 0.95 -13.11
N MET A 89 0.55 1.01 -11.92
CA MET A 89 0.61 2.23 -11.09
C MET A 89 2.02 2.46 -10.53
N PRO A 90 2.51 3.72 -10.49
CA PRO A 90 3.88 4.04 -10.08
C PRO A 90 3.98 4.13 -8.54
N LEU A 91 3.95 2.98 -7.86
CA LEU A 91 3.83 2.92 -6.39
C LEU A 91 4.97 3.61 -5.66
N GLU A 92 6.22 3.46 -6.09
CA GLU A 92 7.37 4.11 -5.48
C GLU A 92 7.20 5.64 -5.50
N ALA A 93 6.94 6.20 -6.68
CA ALA A 93 6.80 7.65 -6.85
C ALA A 93 5.57 8.20 -6.11
N MET A 94 4.45 7.47 -6.13
CA MET A 94 3.24 7.86 -5.41
C MET A 94 3.45 7.80 -3.89
N THR A 95 4.15 6.79 -3.40
CA THR A 95 4.50 6.62 -1.97
C THR A 95 5.38 7.76 -1.51
N GLU A 96 6.43 8.08 -2.26
CA GLU A 96 7.32 9.20 -1.96
C GLU A 96 6.55 10.53 -1.93
N ALA A 97 5.74 10.81 -2.96
CA ALA A 97 4.97 12.06 -3.03
C ALA A 97 4.00 12.22 -1.85
N ILE A 98 3.31 11.13 -1.46
CA ILE A 98 2.40 11.11 -0.30
C ILE A 98 3.19 11.23 1.01
N HIS A 99 4.32 10.54 1.13
CA HIS A 99 5.18 10.58 2.31
C HIS A 99 5.69 12.01 2.56
N GLN A 100 6.22 12.67 1.53
CA GLN A 100 6.66 14.07 1.62
C GLN A 100 5.50 15.01 2.01
N ALA A 101 4.30 14.80 1.46
CA ALA A 101 3.14 15.57 1.85
C ALA A 101 2.73 15.34 3.31
N ASN A 102 2.91 14.12 3.83
CA ASN A 102 2.65 13.81 5.23
C ASN A 102 3.69 14.46 6.15
N LEU A 103 4.98 14.45 5.80
CA LEU A 103 6.04 15.11 6.58
C LEU A 103 5.83 16.62 6.67
N ARG A 104 5.33 17.27 5.59
CA ARG A 104 4.96 18.70 5.61
C ARG A 104 3.80 19.05 6.55
N LYS A 105 3.13 18.07 7.19
CA LYS A 105 2.16 18.36 8.25
C LYS A 105 2.84 18.81 9.55
N GLN A 106 4.14 18.55 9.68
CA GLN A 106 4.96 19.00 10.78
C GLN A 106 5.42 20.44 10.55
N ILE A 107 5.25 21.28 11.56
CA ILE A 107 5.76 22.66 11.61
C ILE A 107 6.66 22.74 12.85
N ASP A 108 7.91 23.15 12.68
CA ASP A 108 8.89 23.32 13.76
C ASP A 108 9.00 22.10 14.70
N GLY A 109 9.04 20.89 14.13
CA GLY A 109 9.15 19.66 14.94
C GLY A 109 7.82 19.16 15.53
N LYS A 110 6.72 19.90 15.37
CA LYS A 110 5.43 19.64 16.03
C LYS A 110 4.32 19.35 15.03
N VAL A 111 3.39 18.49 15.45
CA VAL A 111 2.16 18.17 14.71
C VAL A 111 0.94 18.53 15.56
N VAL A 112 -0.08 19.11 14.95
CA VAL A 112 -1.37 19.31 15.61
C VAL A 112 -2.20 18.04 15.47
N ARG A 113 -2.79 17.55 16.56
CA ARG A 113 -3.62 16.33 16.57
C ARG A 113 -5.05 16.65 16.99
N ARG A 114 -6.01 15.91 16.43
CA ARG A 114 -7.40 15.85 16.91
C ARG A 114 -7.50 14.92 18.13
N ALA A 115 -8.62 14.97 18.84
CA ALA A 115 -8.92 14.15 20.01
C ALA A 115 -8.78 12.63 19.79
N ASP A 116 -8.99 12.15 18.57
CA ASP A 116 -8.80 10.73 18.19
C ASP A 116 -7.35 10.39 17.80
N GLY A 117 -6.41 11.31 18.00
CA GLY A 117 -4.99 11.14 17.68
C GLY A 117 -4.62 11.46 16.23
N LYS A 118 -5.60 11.76 15.36
CA LYS A 118 -5.37 12.05 13.94
C LYS A 118 -4.54 13.33 13.76
N VAL A 119 -3.44 13.23 12.99
CA VAL A 119 -2.61 14.39 12.61
C VAL A 119 -3.37 15.29 11.64
N LEU A 120 -3.47 16.58 11.98
CA LEU A 120 -4.13 17.61 11.20
C LEU A 120 -3.16 18.27 10.21
N LYS A 121 -3.73 18.91 9.19
CA LYS A 121 -2.97 19.70 8.20
C LYS A 121 -2.77 21.12 8.76
N PRO A 122 -1.55 21.69 8.74
CA PRO A 122 -1.32 23.07 9.14
C PRO A 122 -1.85 24.07 8.09
N ALA A 123 -1.90 25.35 8.47
CA ALA A 123 -2.25 26.42 7.54
C ALA A 123 -1.25 26.46 6.37
N GLY A 124 -1.76 26.67 5.15
CA GLY A 124 -0.93 26.72 3.93
C GLY A 124 -0.43 25.36 3.42
N TRP A 125 -0.76 24.25 4.08
CA TRP A 125 -0.33 22.90 3.66
C TRP A 125 -0.80 22.56 2.24
N GLN A 126 0.11 22.00 1.44
CA GLN A 126 -0.18 21.56 0.08
C GLN A 126 -0.20 20.03 -0.04
N PRO A 127 -1.22 19.45 -0.71
CA PRO A 127 -1.28 18.02 -0.97
C PRO A 127 -0.16 17.55 -1.90
N ALA A 128 0.06 16.23 -1.92
CA ALA A 128 0.89 15.61 -2.95
C ALA A 128 0.26 15.85 -4.34
N ASP A 129 1.07 16.17 -5.34
CA ASP A 129 0.62 16.23 -6.74
C ASP A 129 0.51 14.82 -7.34
N LYS A 130 -0.56 14.11 -6.98
CA LYS A 130 -0.83 12.74 -7.44
C LYS A 130 -1.00 12.69 -8.97
N CYS A 131 -1.62 13.71 -9.56
CA CYS A 131 -1.81 13.78 -11.00
C CYS A 131 -0.48 14.01 -11.72
N GLY A 132 0.41 14.83 -11.17
CA GLY A 132 1.79 15.00 -11.64
C GLY A 132 2.54 13.67 -11.68
N VAL A 133 2.45 12.87 -10.60
CA VAL A 133 3.07 11.53 -10.56
C VAL A 133 2.58 10.63 -11.68
N ILE A 134 1.25 10.55 -11.89
CA ILE A 134 0.70 9.73 -12.98
C ILE A 134 1.11 10.26 -14.36
N ARG A 135 1.07 11.58 -14.57
CA ARG A 135 1.50 12.19 -15.85
C ARG A 135 2.97 11.89 -16.16
N ALA A 136 3.85 11.95 -15.16
CA ALA A 136 5.26 11.63 -15.34
C ALA A 136 5.46 10.16 -15.73
N ALA A 137 4.75 9.24 -15.06
CA ALA A 137 4.81 7.81 -15.39
C ALA A 137 4.32 7.52 -16.83
N LEU A 138 3.26 8.20 -17.28
CA LEU A 138 2.76 8.10 -18.66
C LEU A 138 3.72 8.69 -19.72
N GLN A 139 4.61 9.60 -19.34
CA GLN A 139 5.59 10.22 -20.24
C GLN A 139 6.88 9.42 -20.36
N HIS A 140 7.31 8.78 -19.27
CA HIS A 140 8.53 7.97 -19.24
C HIS A 140 8.51 6.83 -20.26
N ASP A 141 7.35 6.19 -20.45
CA ASP A 141 7.15 5.10 -21.42
C ASP A 141 7.27 5.56 -22.89
N LYS A 142 6.84 6.78 -23.20
CA LYS A 142 6.94 7.33 -24.56
C LYS A 142 8.38 7.55 -25.00
N SER A 143 9.28 7.81 -24.06
CA SER A 143 10.71 8.00 -24.35
C SER A 143 11.42 6.66 -24.59
N THR A 144 11.00 5.58 -23.92
CA THR A 144 11.60 4.26 -24.06
C THR A 144 11.09 3.46 -25.26
N ALA A 145 9.96 3.87 -25.86
CA ALA A 145 9.41 3.27 -27.08
C ALA A 145 9.94 3.92 -28.38
N GLN A 146 10.82 4.92 -28.30
CA GLN A 146 11.39 5.65 -29.44
C GLN A 146 12.88 5.35 -29.70
N ASP A 147 13.48 4.47 -28.90
CA ASP A 147 14.85 3.93 -29.07
C ASP A 147 14.80 2.45 -29.50
#